data_AF-A0A0K8MFH2-F1
#
_entry.id   AF-A0A0K8MFH2-F1
#
_cell.length_a   1.000
_cell.length_b   1.000
_cell.length_c   1.000
_cell.angle_alpha   90.00
_cell.angle_beta   90.00
_cell.angle_gamma   90.00
#
_symmetry.space_group_name_H-M   'P 1'
#
loop_
_entity.id
_entity.type
_entity.pdbx_description
1 polymer ?
#
loop_
_entity_poly.entity_id
_entity_poly.type
_entity_poly.pdbx_seq_one_letter_code
_entity_poly.pdbx_strand_id
1 'polypeptide(L)' 'MPQHLQYLTEETQKAVRRKRGELSLTKEQLAKELGVSRPTFRRIECQFGGVAVRVDVYKRVSDWLAKQI' A
#
# COMPACT_ATOMS: atom_id res chain seq x y z
N MET A 1 -20.63 2.49 12.67
CA MET A 1 -20.08 2.70 11.32
C MET A 1 -19.48 1.39 10.83
N PRO A 2 -20.04 0.71 9.81
CA PRO A 2 -19.45 -0.52 9.29
C PRO A 2 -18.06 -0.17 8.73
N GLN A 3 -17.02 -0.80 9.28
CA GLN A 3 -15.66 -0.64 8.77
C GLN A 3 -15.59 -1.37 7.43
N HIS A 4 -15.80 -0.66 6.32
CA HIS A 4 -15.58 -1.23 5.00
C HIS A 4 -14.09 -1.49 4.83
N LEU A 5 -13.73 -2.77 4.80
CA LEU A 5 -12.41 -3.24 4.43
C LEU A 5 -12.42 -3.52 2.93
N GLN A 6 -11.34 -3.13 2.25
CA GLN A 6 -11.07 -3.49 0.87
C GLN A 6 -9.80 -4.33 0.79
N TYR A 7 -9.74 -5.15 -0.26
CA TYR A 7 -8.67 -6.10 -0.44
C TYR A 7 -7.64 -5.55 -1.44
N LEU A 8 -6.39 -5.37 -0.97
CA LEU A 8 -5.26 -5.17 -1.86
C LEU A 8 -4.80 -6.55 -2.35
N THR A 9 -4.89 -6.76 -3.67
CA THR A 9 -4.44 -8.01 -4.29
C THR A 9 -2.92 -8.11 -4.30
N GLU A 10 -2.40 -9.31 -4.52
CA GLU A 10 -0.97 -9.55 -4.64
C GLU A 10 -0.34 -8.75 -5.79
N GLU A 11 -1.09 -8.54 -6.88
CA GLU A 11 -0.65 -7.73 -8.02
C GLU A 11 -0.46 -6.26 -7.62
N THR A 12 -1.42 -5.69 -6.88
CA THR A 12 -1.27 -4.32 -6.35
C THR A 12 -0.07 -4.22 -5.41
N GLN A 13 0.13 -5.20 -4.52
CA GLN A 13 1.29 -5.24 -3.64
C GLN A 13 2.61 -5.32 -4.43
N LYS A 14 2.67 -6.13 -5.49
CA LYS A 14 3.83 -6.22 -6.40
C LYS A 14 4.09 -4.90 -7.13
N ALA A 15 3.04 -4.24 -7.61
CA ALA A 15 3.16 -2.93 -8.25
C ALA A 15 3.73 -1.88 -7.28
N VAL A 16 3.24 -1.83 -6.04
CA VAL A 16 3.76 -0.93 -4.99
C VAL A 16 5.24 -1.21 -4.73
N ARG A 17 5.61 -2.48 -4.53
CA ARG A 17 7.01 -2.87 -4.27
C ARG A 17 7.93 -2.47 -5.44
N ARG A 18 7.48 -2.68 -6.68
CA ARG A 18 8.23 -2.33 -7.90
C ARG A 18 8.42 -0.82 -8.01
N LYS A 19 7.33 -0.04 -7.92
CA LYS A 19 7.39 1.42 -7.98
C LYS A 19 8.21 2.03 -6.85
N ARG A 20 8.10 1.48 -5.64
CA ARG A 20 8.96 1.88 -4.51
C ARG A 20 10.45 1.66 -4.84
N GLY A 21 10.78 0.53 -5.47
CA GLY A 21 12.14 0.22 -5.93
C GLY A 21 12.62 1.17 -7.04
N GLU A 22 11.78 1.45 -8.03
CA GLU A 22 12.07 2.40 -9.12
C GLU A 22 12.36 3.82 -8.58
N LEU A 23 11.60 4.25 -7.56
CA LEU A 23 11.77 5.55 -6.90
C LEU A 23 12.84 5.57 -5.80
N SER A 24 13.50 4.44 -5.53
CA SER A 24 14.46 4.27 -4.42
C SER A 24 13.92 4.71 -3.05
N LEU A 25 12.61 4.57 -2.83
CA LEU A 25 11.97 4.98 -1.59
C LEU A 25 12.19 3.93 -0.48
N THR A 26 12.53 4.42 0.70
CA THR A 26 12.53 3.58 1.90
C THR A 26 11.10 3.23 2.30
N LYS A 27 10.94 2.13 3.05
CA LYS A 27 9.62 1.73 3.58
C LYS A 27 9.02 2.79 4.51
N GLU A 28 9.86 3.59 5.17
CA GLU A 28 9.42 4.68 6.04
C GLU A 28 8.92 5.89 5.26
N GLN A 29 9.62 6.27 4.18
CA GLN A 29 9.16 7.36 3.31
C GLN A 29 7.82 7.00 2.66
N LEU A 30 7.69 5.80 2.09
CA LEU A 30 6.43 5.41 1.47
C LEU A 30 5.29 5.27 2.49
N ALA A 31 5.58 4.76 3.70
CA ALA A 31 4.57 4.71 4.77
C ALA A 31 4.09 6.12 5.15
N LYS A 32 5.01 7.11 5.23
CA LYS A 32 4.67 8.51 5.48
C LYS A 32 3.83 9.11 4.35
N GLU A 33 4.19 8.87 3.09
CA GLU A 33 3.43 9.35 1.92
C GLU A 33 2.00 8.78 1.88
N LEU A 34 1.85 7.50 2.21
CA LEU A 34 0.55 6.83 2.30
C LEU A 34 -0.23 7.19 3.57
N GLY A 35 0.39 7.91 4.52
CA GLY A 35 -0.19 8.26 5.80
C GLY A 35 -0.55 7.04 6.65
N VAL A 36 0.26 5.98 6.58
CA VAL A 36 0.12 4.75 7.38
C VAL A 36 1.34 4.53 8.26
N SER A 37 1.18 3.75 9.32
CA SER A 37 2.32 3.34 10.15
C SER A 37 3.25 2.40 9.38
N ARG A 38 4.56 2.44 9.67
CA ARG A 38 5.54 1.52 9.09
C ARG A 38 5.17 0.04 9.31
N PRO A 39 4.68 -0.41 10.48
CA PRO A 39 4.17 -1.78 10.65
C PRO A 39 3.01 -2.13 9.71
N THR A 40 2.06 -1.21 9.55
CA THR A 40 0.92 -1.38 8.62
C THR A 40 1.42 -1.51 7.18
N PHE A 41 2.34 -0.63 6.75
CA PHE A 41 2.93 -0.71 5.42
C PHE A 41 3.72 -2.01 5.22
N ARG A 42 4.50 -2.44 6.22
CA ARG A 42 5.21 -3.74 6.16
C ARG A 42 4.24 -4.89 5.98
N ARG A 43 3.08 -4.87 6.66
CA ARG A 43 2.04 -5.87 6.47
C ARG A 43 1.46 -5.81 5.06
N ILE A 44 1.22 -4.61 4.53
CA ILE A 44 0.75 -4.42 3.15
C ILE A 44 1.74 -4.98 2.14
N GLU A 45 3.04 -4.69 2.29
CA GLU A 45 4.03 -5.24 1.38
C GLU A 45 4.17 -6.75 1.57
N CYS A 46 4.45 -7.23 2.78
CA CYS A 46 4.97 -8.58 3.03
C CYS A 46 3.90 -9.68 3.15
N GLN A 47 2.62 -9.34 3.28
CA GLN A 47 1.57 -10.35 3.44
C GLN A 47 1.32 -11.09 2.13
N PHE A 48 1.39 -12.42 2.17
CA PHE A 48 1.14 -13.30 1.03
C PHE A 48 -0.36 -13.45 0.77
N GLY A 49 -0.76 -13.52 -0.50
CA GLY A 49 -2.16 -13.71 -0.91
C GLY A 49 -3.03 -12.45 -0.85
N GLY A 50 -2.45 -11.27 -0.59
CA GLY A 50 -3.18 -10.01 -0.46
C GLY A 50 -3.53 -9.65 0.99
N VAL A 51 -4.04 -8.42 1.18
CA VAL A 51 -4.34 -7.88 2.52
C VAL A 51 -5.64 -7.10 2.53
N ALA A 52 -6.46 -7.35 3.55
CA ALA A 52 -7.60 -6.50 3.86
C ALA A 52 -7.12 -5.24 4.59
N VAL A 53 -7.40 -4.08 4.02
CA VAL A 53 -7.10 -2.75 4.58
C VAL A 53 -8.37 -1.93 4.66
N ARG A 54 -8.37 -0.86 5.46
CA ARG A 54 -9.47 0.12 5.44
C ARG A 54 -9.60 0.73 4.05
N VAL A 55 -10.82 1.03 3.62
CA VAL A 55 -11.09 1.70 2.33
C VAL A 55 -10.23 2.96 2.15
N ASP A 56 -10.01 3.75 3.20
CA ASP A 56 -9.19 4.96 3.12
C ASP A 56 -7.73 4.64 2.75
N VAL A 57 -7.18 3.56 3.31
CA VAL A 57 -5.81 3.11 3.00
C VAL A 57 -5.75 2.54 1.60
N TYR A 58 -6.76 1.77 1.19
CA TYR A 58 -6.86 1.27 -0.19
C TYR A 58 -6.82 2.42 -1.19
N LYS A 59 -7.67 3.44 -0.99
CA LYS A 59 -7.73 4.62 -1.87
C LYS A 59 -6.38 5.31 -1.96
N ARG A 60 -5.72 5.57 -0.82
CA ARG A 60 -4.38 6.21 -0.82
C ARG A 60 -3.33 5.40 -1.58
N VAL A 61 -3.34 4.07 -1.42
CA VAL A 61 -2.40 3.18 -2.13
C VAL A 61 -2.68 3.19 -3.63
N SER A 62 -3.95 3.09 -4.03
CA SER A 62 -4.38 3.12 -5.43
C SER A 62 -4.09 4.48 -6.09
N ASP A 63 -4.40 5.58 -5.40
CA ASP A 63 -4.11 6.95 -5.86
C ASP A 63 -2.61 7.18 -5.98
N TRP A 64 -1.82 6.67 -5.02
CA TRP A 64 -0.36 6.75 -5.09
C TRP A 64 0.17 6.00 -6.30
N LEU A 65 -0.29 4.77 -6.55
CA LEU A 65 0.09 4.00 -7.73
C LEU A 65 -0.30 4.69 -9.04
N ALA A 66 -1.50 5.25 -9.10
CA ALA A 66 -1.99 5.95 -10.28
C ALA A 66 -1.14 7.18 -10.62
N LYS A 67 -0.56 7.85 -9.61
CA LYS A 67 0.38 8.98 -9.81
C LYS A 67 1.75 8.56 -10.35
N GLN A 68 2.09 7.27 -10.33
CA GLN A 68 3.38 6.74 -10.81
C GLN A 68 3.27 6.02 -12.16
N ILE A 69 2.10 6.08 -12.81
CA ILE A 69 1.87 5.64 -14.19
C ILE A 69 2.36 6.72 -15.16
#